data_AF-A0A2N6EZF1-F1
#
_entry.id   AF-A0A2N6EZF1-F1
#
_cell.length_a   1.000
_cell.length_b   1.000
_cell.length_c   1.000
_cell.angle_alpha   90.00
_cell.angle_beta   90.00
_cell.angle_gamma   90.00
#
_symmetry.space_group_name_H-M   'P 1'
#
loop_
_entity.id
_entity.type
_entity.pdbx_description
1 polymer ?
#
loop_
_entity_poly.entity_id
_entity_poly.type
_entity_poly.pdbx_seq_one_letter_code
_entity_poly.pdbx_strand_id
1 'polypeptide(L)'
;MKKHRLLSIVVLTLFCMVLTACSQPGEDEFNKGIEAQRQNDLAMAEKMFKNAIELNAGLAEAHINLGYIYLAQQKFDDAWEQTTIGLEKIKKVKKTIILGESWQDQAALAYNNLAKIVFEKALQAKKAGLIEEKKRHQEHTLSLLNQALELDPEREMTLKNLSYVQRWIEEQ
;
A
#
# COMPACT_ATOMS: atom_id res chain seq x y z
N MET A 1 51.72 -9.53 28.36
CA MET A 1 51.14 -9.29 27.01
C MET A 1 49.90 -10.13 26.65
N LYS A 2 49.58 -11.25 27.32
CA LYS A 2 48.38 -12.07 27.00
C LYS A 2 47.04 -11.54 27.57
N LYS A 3 47.05 -10.86 28.72
CA LYS A 3 45.82 -10.34 29.38
C LYS A 3 45.14 -9.19 28.62
N HIS A 4 45.91 -8.29 28.00
CA HIS A 4 45.35 -7.21 27.18
C HIS A 4 44.71 -7.72 25.87
N ARG A 5 45.29 -8.76 25.25
CA ARG A 5 44.70 -9.38 24.05
C ARG A 5 43.37 -10.08 24.34
N LEU A 6 43.23 -10.72 25.50
CA LEU A 6 41.97 -11.37 25.89
C LEU A 6 40.88 -10.34 26.24
N LEU A 7 41.25 -9.24 26.92
CA LEU A 7 40.33 -8.14 27.23
C LEU A 7 39.85 -7.41 25.96
N SER A 8 40.74 -7.20 24.99
CA SER A 8 40.38 -6.62 23.69
C SER A 8 39.48 -7.53 22.85
N ILE A 9 39.66 -8.85 22.90
CA ILE A 9 38.79 -9.81 22.19
C ILE A 9 37.40 -9.91 22.85
N VAL A 10 37.33 -9.84 24.19
CA VAL A 10 36.06 -9.84 24.93
C VAL A 10 35.29 -8.53 24.69
N VAL A 11 35.98 -7.38 24.62
CA VAL A 11 35.36 -6.09 24.26
C VAL A 11 34.91 -6.05 22.79
N LEU A 12 35.67 -6.66 21.86
CA LEU A 12 35.29 -6.73 20.44
C LEU A 12 34.12 -7.70 20.16
N THR A 13 34.02 -8.79 20.92
CA THR A 13 32.91 -9.76 20.79
C THR A 13 31.64 -9.29 21.49
N LEU A 14 31.74 -8.52 22.58
CA LEU A 14 30.61 -7.80 23.18
C LEU A 14 30.11 -6.62 22.32
N PHE A 15 30.97 -6.06 21.46
CA PHE A 15 30.56 -5.05 20.48
C PHE A 15 29.85 -5.65 19.24
N CYS A 16 29.88 -6.98 19.07
CA CYS A 16 29.22 -7.67 17.96
C CYS A 16 27.83 -8.25 18.30
N MET A 17 27.30 -8.08 19.52
CA MET A 17 25.97 -8.59 19.90
C MET A 17 24.87 -7.51 20.00
N VAL A 18 25.13 -6.27 19.57
CA VAL A 18 24.12 -5.17 19.62
C VAL A 18 23.85 -4.53 18.24
N LEU A 19 24.36 -5.13 17.15
CA LEU A 19 23.80 -4.90 15.81
C LEU A 19 22.64 -5.89 15.57
N THR A 20 21.69 -5.95 16.51
CA THR A 20 20.33 -6.29 16.12
C THR A 20 19.91 -5.18 15.16
N ALA A 21 19.93 -5.48 13.85
CA ALA A 21 19.20 -4.70 12.88
C ALA A 21 17.75 -4.65 13.37
N CYS A 22 17.41 -3.60 14.10
CA CYS A 22 16.08 -3.47 14.68
C CYS A 22 15.19 -3.07 13.51
N SER A 23 14.53 -4.06 12.90
CA SER A 23 13.43 -3.80 11.96
C SER A 23 12.37 -2.98 12.71
N GLN A 24 11.69 -2.08 11.99
CA GLN A 24 10.64 -1.29 12.62
C GLN A 24 9.53 -2.21 13.14
N PRO A 25 8.84 -1.86 14.24
CA PRO A 25 7.69 -2.65 14.68
C PRO A 25 6.71 -2.87 13.52
N GLY A 26 6.32 -4.13 13.32
CA GLY A 26 5.42 -4.54 12.23
C GLY A 26 6.10 -4.83 10.87
N GLU A 27 7.37 -4.47 10.66
CA GLU A 27 8.05 -4.67 9.37
C GLU A 27 8.18 -6.16 9.00
N ASP A 28 8.49 -7.03 9.96
CA ASP A 28 8.58 -8.48 9.71
C ASP A 28 7.23 -9.08 9.30
N GLU A 29 6.15 -8.69 9.96
CA GLU A 29 4.79 -9.12 9.63
C GLU A 29 4.36 -8.53 8.27
N PHE A 30 4.72 -7.28 7.99
CA PHE A 30 4.50 -6.68 6.67
C PHE A 30 5.19 -7.47 5.56
N ASN A 31 6.46 -7.83 5.75
CA ASN A 31 7.22 -8.62 4.77
C ASN A 31 6.61 -10.02 4.55
N LYS A 32 6.11 -10.67 5.59
CA LYS A 32 5.34 -11.92 5.46
C LYS A 32 4.04 -11.72 4.67
N GLY A 33 3.37 -10.58 4.87
CA GLY A 33 2.18 -10.21 4.11
C GLY A 33 2.46 -10.03 2.62
N ILE A 34 3.57 -9.37 2.29
CA ILE A 34 4.02 -9.23 0.90
C ILE A 34 4.32 -10.60 0.28
N GLU A 35 4.98 -11.50 1.01
CA GLU A 35 5.25 -12.85 0.50
C GLU A 35 3.96 -13.65 0.28
N ALA A 36 3.03 -13.63 1.25
CA ALA A 36 1.72 -14.26 1.08
C ALA A 36 0.95 -13.71 -0.12
N GLN A 37 0.99 -12.38 -0.33
CA GLN A 37 0.38 -11.75 -1.50
C GLN A 37 1.01 -12.22 -2.82
N ARG A 38 2.34 -12.37 -2.89
CA ARG A 38 3.03 -12.93 -4.08
C ARG A 38 2.60 -14.36 -4.38
N GLN A 39 2.33 -15.15 -3.35
CA GLN A 39 1.78 -16.50 -3.47
C GLN A 39 0.26 -16.52 -3.74
N ASN A 40 -0.37 -15.36 -3.88
CA ASN A 40 -1.81 -15.18 -4.02
C ASN A 40 -2.63 -15.77 -2.85
N ASP A 41 -2.01 -15.95 -1.68
CA ASP A 41 -2.69 -16.32 -0.44
C ASP A 41 -3.24 -15.05 0.23
N LEU A 42 -4.41 -14.63 -0.26
CA LEU A 42 -5.07 -13.40 0.20
C LEU A 42 -5.45 -13.45 1.68
N ALA A 43 -5.77 -14.64 2.22
CA ALA A 43 -6.16 -14.79 3.61
C ALA A 43 -4.96 -14.63 4.54
N MET A 44 -3.82 -15.23 4.19
CA MET A 44 -2.59 -15.03 4.95
C MET A 44 -2.08 -13.60 4.82
N ALA A 45 -2.12 -13.00 3.62
CA ALA A 45 -1.72 -11.61 3.41
C ALA A 45 -2.55 -10.66 4.28
N GLU A 46 -3.88 -10.82 4.30
CA GLU A 46 -4.78 -10.05 5.18
C GLU A 46 -4.36 -10.15 6.65
N LYS A 47 -4.13 -11.37 7.14
CA LYS A 47 -3.72 -11.63 8.52
C LYS A 47 -2.40 -10.94 8.86
N MET A 48 -1.40 -11.08 7.99
CA MET A 48 -0.07 -10.52 8.22
C MET A 48 -0.05 -9.00 8.18
N PHE A 49 -0.81 -8.37 7.27
CA PHE A 49 -0.94 -6.91 7.28
C PHE A 49 -1.71 -6.40 8.51
N LYS A 50 -2.74 -7.12 8.98
CA LYS A 50 -3.41 -6.80 10.25
C LYS A 50 -2.45 -6.87 11.43
N ASN A 51 -1.66 -7.93 11.54
CA ASN A 51 -0.63 -8.06 12.58
C ASN A 51 0.40 -6.91 12.51
N ALA A 52 0.82 -6.52 11.31
CA ALA A 52 1.75 -5.40 11.11
C ALA A 52 1.16 -4.07 11.62
N ILE A 53 -0.14 -3.83 11.37
CA ILE A 53 -0.88 -2.68 11.88
C ILE A 53 -1.06 -2.74 13.40
N GLU A 54 -1.29 -3.91 13.98
CA GLU A 54 -1.37 -4.07 15.45
C GLU A 54 -0.05 -3.72 16.14
N LEU A 55 1.08 -4.14 15.55
CA LEU A 55 2.41 -3.83 16.05
C LEU A 55 2.81 -2.36 15.81
N ASN A 56 2.32 -1.78 14.71
CA ASN A 56 2.57 -0.40 14.35
C ASN A 56 1.40 0.18 13.55
N ALA A 57 0.47 0.80 14.27
CA ALA A 57 -0.67 1.48 13.66
C ALA A 57 -0.27 2.67 12.77
N GLY A 58 1.01 3.08 12.79
CA GLY A 58 1.58 4.11 11.92
C GLY A 58 2.11 3.58 10.59
N LEU A 59 2.17 2.26 10.39
CA LEU A 59 2.78 1.64 9.21
C LEU A 59 1.85 1.80 7.98
N ALA A 60 2.10 2.87 7.23
CA ALA A 60 1.22 3.30 6.13
C ALA A 60 1.09 2.22 5.05
N GLU A 61 2.18 1.55 4.72
CA GLU A 61 2.29 0.52 3.69
C GLU A 61 1.47 -0.71 4.04
N ALA A 62 1.37 -1.08 5.32
CA ALA A 62 0.51 -2.17 5.76
C ALA A 62 -0.97 -1.84 5.55
N HIS A 63 -1.39 -0.61 5.84
CA HIS A 63 -2.75 -0.13 5.53
C HIS A 63 -3.03 -0.09 4.01
N ILE A 64 -2.09 0.41 3.20
CA ILE A 64 -2.23 0.47 1.73
C ILE A 64 -2.36 -0.93 1.13
N ASN A 65 -1.50 -1.86 1.54
CA ASN A 65 -1.53 -3.24 1.04
C ASN A 65 -2.74 -4.02 1.57
N LEU A 66 -3.16 -3.81 2.82
CA LEU A 66 -4.43 -4.37 3.31
C LEU A 66 -5.62 -3.86 2.50
N GLY A 67 -5.63 -2.57 2.12
CA GLY A 67 -6.61 -2.01 1.20
C GLY A 67 -6.63 -2.69 -0.16
N TYR A 68 -5.46 -3.03 -0.71
CA TYR A 68 -5.35 -3.83 -1.93
C TYR A 68 -5.88 -5.27 -1.76
N ILE A 69 -5.57 -5.93 -0.64
CA ILE A 69 -6.10 -7.26 -0.34
C ILE A 69 -7.63 -7.25 -0.25
N TYR A 70 -8.20 -6.24 0.41
CA TYR A 70 -9.65 -6.08 0.48
C TYR A 70 -10.29 -5.78 -0.89
N LEU A 71 -9.62 -5.03 -1.76
CA LEU A 71 -10.03 -4.87 -3.16
C LEU A 71 -10.09 -6.21 -3.90
N ALA A 72 -9.04 -7.05 -3.76
CA ALA A 72 -9.01 -8.38 -4.39
C ALA A 72 -10.13 -9.30 -3.86
N GLN A 73 -10.56 -9.09 -2.61
CA GLN A 73 -11.68 -9.79 -1.98
C GLN A 73 -13.04 -9.12 -2.21
N GLN A 74 -13.12 -8.03 -2.98
CA GLN A 74 -14.34 -7.22 -3.21
C GLN A 74 -14.97 -6.61 -1.94
N LYS A 75 -14.19 -6.47 -0.86
CA LYS A 75 -14.59 -5.78 0.38
C LYS A 75 -14.33 -4.28 0.25
N PHE A 76 -15.16 -3.60 -0.56
CA PHE A 76 -14.88 -2.23 -0.99
C PHE A 76 -14.86 -1.18 0.15
N ASP A 77 -15.71 -1.34 1.16
CA ASP A 77 -15.76 -0.40 2.30
C ASP A 77 -14.50 -0.52 3.17
N ASP A 78 -14.12 -1.75 3.53
CA ASP A 78 -12.87 -2.02 4.27
C ASP A 78 -11.65 -1.55 3.46
N ALA A 79 -11.66 -1.78 2.14
CA ALA A 79 -10.60 -1.33 1.25
C ALA A 79 -10.46 0.20 1.24
N TRP A 80 -11.59 0.91 1.19
CA TRP A 80 -11.62 2.38 1.19
C TRP A 80 -11.06 2.94 2.50
N GLU A 81 -11.49 2.38 3.62
CA GLU A 81 -11.03 2.78 4.96
C GLU A 81 -9.52 2.60 5.09
N GLN A 82 -9.01 1.37 4.87
CA GLN A 82 -7.58 1.09 5.03
C GLN A 82 -6.73 1.88 4.05
N THR A 83 -7.15 2.00 2.79
CA THR A 83 -6.40 2.77 1.79
C THR A 83 -6.33 4.26 2.16
N THR A 84 -7.40 4.85 2.69
CA THR A 84 -7.43 6.26 3.10
C THR A 84 -6.54 6.51 4.31
N ILE A 85 -6.59 5.62 5.31
CA ILE A 85 -5.71 5.67 6.48
C ILE A 85 -4.24 5.59 6.04
N GLY A 86 -3.92 4.65 5.15
CA GLY A 86 -2.57 4.49 4.61
C GLY A 86 -2.09 5.71 3.83
N LEU A 87 -2.93 6.26 2.95
CA LEU A 87 -2.65 7.47 2.18
C LEU A 87 -2.38 8.70 3.08
N GLU A 88 -3.17 8.88 4.13
CA GLU A 88 -2.96 9.97 5.08
C GLU A 88 -1.60 9.84 5.77
N LYS A 89 -1.29 8.64 6.29
CA LYS A 89 -0.04 8.38 7.01
C LYS A 89 1.18 8.55 6.12
N ILE A 90 1.16 8.00 4.90
CA ILE A 90 2.32 8.09 3.99
C ILE A 90 2.60 9.54 3.57
N LYS A 91 1.55 10.35 3.32
CA LYS A 91 1.70 11.77 2.98
C LYS A 91 2.18 12.62 4.16
N LYS A 92 1.86 12.20 5.39
CA LYS A 92 2.29 12.86 6.62
C LYS A 92 3.75 12.53 6.95
N VAL A 93 4.12 11.25 6.88
CA VAL A 93 5.46 10.77 7.27
C VAL A 93 6.50 11.01 6.17
N LYS A 94 6.10 10.92 4.89
CA LYS A 94 6.97 11.09 3.70
C LYS A 94 8.23 10.20 3.72
N LYS A 95 8.10 8.98 4.25
CA LYS A 95 9.13 7.94 4.26
C LYS A 95 8.46 6.60 4.03
N THR A 96 9.23 5.65 3.49
CA THR A 96 8.79 4.27 3.30
C THR A 96 9.77 3.30 3.96
N ILE A 97 9.28 2.13 4.38
CA ILE A 97 10.09 0.99 4.82
C ILE A 97 10.54 0.10 3.63
N ILE A 98 9.95 0.28 2.45
CA ILE A 98 10.23 -0.57 1.28
C ILE A 98 11.48 -0.05 0.57
N LEU A 99 12.52 -0.88 0.53
CA LEU A 99 13.78 -0.54 -0.15
C LEU A 99 13.58 -0.33 -1.65
N GLY A 100 14.08 0.80 -2.17
CA GLY A 100 14.01 1.15 -3.58
C GLY A 100 12.70 1.83 -4.00
N GLU A 101 11.73 1.95 -3.10
CA GLU A 101 10.51 2.72 -3.32
C GLU A 101 10.55 4.08 -2.63
N SER A 102 9.69 4.99 -3.08
CA SER A 102 9.46 6.31 -2.51
C SER A 102 8.10 6.38 -1.80
N TRP A 103 7.90 7.41 -0.97
CA TRP A 103 6.58 7.66 -0.38
C TRP A 103 5.57 8.09 -1.46
N GLN A 104 6.03 8.68 -2.56
CA GLN A 104 5.20 9.02 -3.72
C GLN A 104 4.69 7.76 -4.41
N ASP A 105 5.52 6.73 -4.55
CA ASP A 105 5.14 5.45 -5.15
C ASP A 105 4.03 4.80 -4.31
N GLN A 106 4.17 4.83 -2.99
CA GLN A 106 3.17 4.31 -2.05
C GLN A 106 1.87 5.14 -2.07
N ALA A 107 1.96 6.47 -2.12
CA ALA A 107 0.79 7.32 -2.27
C ALA A 107 0.07 7.13 -3.61
N ALA A 108 0.82 6.92 -4.71
CA ALA A 108 0.26 6.59 -6.01
C ALA A 108 -0.46 5.23 -6.02
N LEU A 109 0.05 4.22 -5.29
CA LEU A 109 -0.67 2.95 -5.07
C LEU A 109 -2.01 3.19 -4.40
N ALA A 110 -2.01 3.99 -3.34
CA ALA A 110 -3.21 4.24 -2.56
C ALA A 110 -4.26 4.99 -3.40
N TYR A 111 -3.87 6.03 -4.16
CA TYR A 111 -4.79 6.70 -5.08
C TYR A 111 -5.33 5.76 -6.15
N ASN A 112 -4.50 4.87 -6.69
CA ASN A 112 -4.93 3.86 -7.65
C ASN A 112 -5.94 2.86 -7.03
N ASN A 113 -5.74 2.46 -5.77
CA ASN A 113 -6.70 1.62 -5.05
C ASN A 113 -8.04 2.35 -4.86
N LEU A 114 -8.02 3.62 -4.42
CA LEU A 114 -9.23 4.44 -4.29
C LEU A 114 -9.95 4.60 -5.63
N ALA A 115 -9.20 4.82 -6.72
CA ALA A 115 -9.76 4.94 -8.06
C ALA A 115 -10.52 3.67 -8.48
N LYS A 116 -9.97 2.48 -8.20
CA LYS A 116 -10.66 1.21 -8.47
C LYS A 116 -11.98 1.09 -7.71
N ILE A 117 -12.01 1.51 -6.44
CA ILE A 117 -13.24 1.50 -5.62
C ILE A 117 -14.30 2.45 -6.21
N VAL A 118 -13.90 3.67 -6.55
CA VAL A 118 -14.83 4.68 -7.11
C VAL A 118 -15.31 4.25 -8.50
N PHE A 119 -14.44 3.63 -9.30
CA PHE A 119 -14.82 3.12 -10.60
C PHE A 119 -15.88 2.02 -10.50
N GLU A 120 -15.75 1.10 -9.53
CA GLU A 120 -16.79 0.10 -9.27
C GLU A 120 -18.15 0.75 -8.93
N LYS A 121 -18.15 1.85 -8.16
CA LYS A 121 -19.38 2.62 -7.91
C LYS A 121 -19.96 3.22 -9.20
N ALA A 122 -19.12 3.66 -10.14
CA ALA A 122 -19.57 4.11 -11.45
C ALA A 122 -20.21 2.97 -12.27
N LEU A 123 -19.62 1.76 -12.22
CA LEU A 123 -20.18 0.57 -12.87
C LEU A 123 -21.55 0.19 -12.28
N GLN A 124 -21.69 0.23 -10.96
CA GLN A 124 -22.95 -0.04 -10.27
C GLN A 124 -24.01 1.00 -10.60
N ALA A 125 -23.66 2.29 -10.58
CA ALA A 125 -24.56 3.36 -10.98
C ALA A 125 -25.03 3.22 -12.44
N LYS A 126 -24.14 2.81 -13.36
CA LYS A 126 -24.52 2.49 -14.75
C LYS A 126 -25.56 1.37 -14.80
N LYS A 127 -25.32 0.26 -14.09
CA LYS A 127 -26.26 -0.88 -14.03
C LYS A 127 -27.62 -0.47 -13.46
N ALA A 128 -27.64 0.46 -12.51
CA ALA A 128 -28.86 0.97 -11.89
C ALA A 128 -29.56 2.09 -12.69
N GLY A 129 -29.01 2.55 -13.83
CA GLY A 129 -29.57 3.66 -14.60
C GLY A 129 -29.41 5.04 -13.95
N LEU A 130 -28.52 5.17 -12.96
CA LEU A 130 -28.28 6.41 -12.21
C LEU A 130 -27.24 7.27 -12.95
N ILE A 131 -27.69 8.05 -13.92
CA ILE A 131 -26.84 8.80 -14.85
C ILE A 131 -25.91 9.79 -14.13
N GLU A 132 -26.44 10.61 -13.22
CA GLU A 132 -25.66 11.63 -12.50
C GLU A 132 -24.65 11.01 -11.53
N GLU A 133 -25.05 9.95 -10.82
CA GLU A 133 -24.17 9.20 -9.92
C GLU A 133 -23.02 8.55 -10.70
N LYS A 134 -23.33 7.94 -11.85
CA LYS A 134 -22.34 7.37 -12.77
C LYS A 134 -21.32 8.43 -13.19
N LYS A 135 -21.80 9.60 -13.63
CA LYS A 135 -20.94 10.71 -14.07
C LYS A 135 -20.06 11.23 -12.93
N ARG A 136 -20.63 11.43 -11.74
CA ARG A 136 -19.88 11.87 -10.56
C ARG A 136 -18.77 10.89 -10.18
N HIS A 137 -19.07 9.59 -10.21
CA HIS A 137 -18.08 8.55 -9.91
C HIS A 137 -17.03 8.41 -11.03
N GLN A 138 -17.40 8.60 -12.30
CA GLN A 138 -16.46 8.69 -13.42
C GLN A 138 -15.43 9.80 -13.21
N GLU A 139 -15.89 11.02 -12.98
CA GLU A 139 -15.03 12.20 -12.79
C GLU A 139 -14.11 12.03 -11.58
N HIS A 140 -14.63 11.51 -10.46
CA HIS A 140 -13.83 11.25 -9.28
C HIS A 140 -12.77 10.15 -9.50
N THR A 141 -13.10 9.10 -10.27
CA THR A 141 -12.13 8.07 -10.67
C THR A 141 -10.96 8.68 -11.44
N LEU A 142 -11.25 9.50 -12.46
CA LEU A 142 -10.23 10.16 -13.26
C LEU A 142 -9.36 11.10 -12.42
N SER A 143 -9.96 11.86 -11.50
CA SER A 143 -9.22 12.73 -10.57
C SER A 143 -8.21 11.94 -9.73
N LEU A 144 -8.61 10.80 -9.17
CA LEU A 144 -7.74 9.94 -8.36
C LEU A 144 -6.59 9.35 -9.19
N LEU A 145 -6.87 8.89 -10.42
CA LEU A 145 -5.82 8.37 -11.32
C LEU A 145 -4.83 9.46 -11.72
N ASN A 146 -5.30 10.69 -11.96
CA ASN A 146 -4.42 11.82 -12.24
C ASN A 146 -3.53 12.15 -11.03
N GLN A 147 -4.07 12.14 -9.81
CA GLN A 147 -3.25 12.32 -8.59
C GLN A 147 -2.19 11.22 -8.42
N ALA A 148 -2.50 9.98 -8.83
CA ALA A 148 -1.51 8.91 -8.85
C ALA A 148 -0.39 9.18 -9.88
N LEU A 149 -0.73 9.63 -11.09
CA LEU A 149 0.23 9.96 -12.15
C LEU A 149 1.05 11.22 -11.87
N GLU A 150 0.52 12.18 -11.13
CA GLU A 150 1.29 13.35 -10.68
C GLU A 150 2.44 12.95 -9.75
N LEU A 151 2.25 11.88 -8.97
CA LEU A 151 3.25 11.35 -8.03
C LEU A 151 4.21 10.37 -8.69
N ASP A 152 3.70 9.52 -9.58
CA ASP A 152 4.45 8.50 -10.29
C ASP A 152 3.96 8.43 -11.76
N PRO A 153 4.52 9.29 -12.65
CA PRO A 153 4.02 9.48 -14.01
C PRO A 153 4.17 8.25 -14.91
N GLU A 154 5.16 7.42 -14.65
CA GLU A 154 5.51 6.27 -15.49
C GLU A 154 4.91 4.96 -14.98
N ARG A 155 4.05 5.03 -13.95
CA ARG A 155 3.50 3.83 -13.36
C ARG A 155 2.59 3.08 -14.32
N GLU A 156 3.09 1.97 -14.85
CA GLU A 156 2.42 1.14 -15.84
C GLU A 156 0.99 0.75 -15.40
N MET A 157 0.81 0.36 -14.14
CA MET A 157 -0.51 -0.03 -13.62
C MET A 157 -1.51 1.14 -13.66
N THR A 158 -1.10 2.35 -13.25
CA THR A 158 -1.97 3.52 -13.23
C THR A 158 -2.36 3.94 -14.64
N LEU A 159 -1.39 3.93 -15.57
CA LEU A 159 -1.63 4.21 -16.99
C LEU A 159 -2.64 3.21 -17.60
N LYS A 160 -2.47 1.91 -17.34
CA LYS A 160 -3.40 0.88 -17.79
C LYS A 160 -4.82 1.10 -17.26
N ASN A 161 -4.95 1.43 -15.98
CA ASN A 161 -6.26 1.71 -15.38
C ASN A 161 -6.89 2.98 -15.97
N LEU A 162 -6.10 4.03 -16.19
CA LEU A 162 -6.58 5.25 -16.85
C LEU A 162 -7.07 4.99 -18.26
N SER A 163 -6.29 4.29 -19.09
CA SER A 163 -6.69 3.93 -20.45
C SER A 163 -7.95 3.06 -20.47
N TYR A 164 -8.09 2.14 -19.51
CA TYR A 164 -9.31 1.34 -19.38
C TYR A 164 -10.54 2.19 -19.05
N VAL A 165 -10.43 3.11 -18.08
CA VAL A 165 -11.52 4.01 -17.70
C VAL A 165 -11.88 4.94 -18.85
N GLN A 166 -10.91 5.50 -19.57
CA GLN A 166 -11.13 6.36 -20.73
C GLN A 166 -11.90 5.64 -21.83
N ARG A 167 -11.46 4.44 -22.22
CA ARG A 167 -12.17 3.62 -23.21
C ARG A 167 -13.60 3.30 -22.77
N TRP A 168 -13.77 2.92 -21.49
CA TRP A 168 -15.09 2.64 -20.95
C TRP A 168 -16.02 3.86 -20.98
N ILE A 169 -15.49 5.08 -20.91
CA ILE A 169 -16.26 6.34 -21.04
C ILE A 169 -16.65 6.59 -22.50
N GLU A 170 -15.75 6.35 -23.45
CA GLU A 170 -15.99 6.53 -24.89
C GLU A 170 -17.07 5.58 -25.44
N GLU A 171 -17.20 4.39 -24.86
CA GLU A 171 -18.17 3.35 -25.26
C GLU A 171 -19.57 3.51 -24.64
N GLN A 172 -19.86 4.61 -23.93
CA GLN A 172 -21.13 4.83 -23.20
C GLN A 172 -22.27 5.38 -24.04
#